data_AF-A0A4Y3QIK1-F1
#
_entry.id   AF-A0A4Y3QIK1-F1
#
_cell.length_a   1.000
_cell.length_b   1.000
_cell.length_c   1.000
_cell.angle_alpha   90.00
_cell.angle_beta   90.00
_cell.angle_gamma   90.00
#
_symmetry.space_group_name_H-M   'P 1'
#
loop_
_entity.id
_entity.type
_entity.pdbx_description
1 polymer ?
#
loop_
_entity_poly.entity_id
_entity_poly.type
_entity_poly.pdbx_seq_one_letter_code
_entity_poly.pdbx_strand_id
1 'polypeptide(L)'
;MTARNVPRRVVDVIATTPRDALLLALLQNLALGLADREAPTPRLRLLRRLEDGHLQRLASWPENEEGSESARADPHVVPGVGVLEIVPPPDLAVARRRRLLVESCAWLGATVRADRALRELERARQDALSSEQDAEQAEVRAARVREGERIRLVDSITTTTVADVAELRRRLSTPAEAVEWPAVHALTERLIDELRDTVRGVFPAMLPTCGAEETLRELAAASVSPVTVVGDLGRRTSWDVESGFYHAVAGVLRAMARTGVPLTLALHRASGLVAAVRGGGLDGDAVERALRMEIERIGSLGGELRVRERAGGEVEVVVEMPDRGDVSSLPLSIRQIATRPLFARVSALVDAAGLPDRELEACRDALAAPVTLLVVQGPSPAPMPGVQTVLCDEAADAALGTEVRDRQGRWGSIDAVVCALAPRSGFVDALSSEQLVFRDGVAPAEAVTTLSARAPVLLARRALDMLSASASRAGVTPLLWEIDRLRSHSFELVEDALLDEYARGTAHSIVDADAALLLGAAGGDPRVRLGLLPDADDEQVHAAAAAAVERWQRAAARPGLGGSGQRAVEALQRSAAGVLDRESSSSVRHAG
;
A
#
# COMPACT_ATOMS: atom_id res chain seq x y z
N MET A 1 32.26 51.34 5.10
CA MET A 1 33.39 50.51 5.55
C MET A 1 32.85 49.37 6.39
N THR A 2 32.44 48.28 5.75
CA THR A 2 31.91 47.08 6.42
C THR A 2 33.05 46.26 7.01
N ALA A 3 32.90 45.86 8.28
CA ALA A 3 33.88 45.04 8.99
C ALA A 3 34.18 43.75 8.19
N ARG A 4 35.38 43.63 7.63
CA ARG A 4 35.83 42.38 7.00
C ARG A 4 35.88 41.30 8.08
N ASN A 5 35.01 40.30 7.97
CA ASN A 5 34.96 39.14 8.86
C ASN A 5 36.34 38.47 8.91
N VAL A 6 36.95 38.44 10.08
CA VAL A 6 38.22 37.76 10.33
C VAL A 6 37.96 36.26 10.45
N PRO A 7 38.80 35.38 9.87
CA PRO A 7 38.67 33.93 10.03
C PRO A 7 38.70 33.55 11.52
N ARG A 8 37.69 32.79 11.95
CA ARG A 8 37.55 32.29 13.33
C ARG A 8 38.29 30.97 13.50
N ARG A 9 38.56 30.57 14.75
CA ARG A 9 39.07 29.22 15.00
C ARG A 9 37.99 28.22 14.60
N VAL A 10 38.40 27.08 14.04
CA VAL A 10 37.46 26.06 13.54
C VAL A 10 36.52 25.57 14.66
N VAL A 11 37.05 25.44 15.89
CA VAL A 11 36.27 25.06 17.08
C VAL A 11 35.16 26.08 17.39
N ASP A 12 35.41 27.38 17.20
CA ASP A 12 34.41 28.41 17.47
C ASP A 12 33.27 28.36 16.44
N VAL A 13 33.59 28.03 15.18
CA VAL A 13 32.58 27.84 14.12
C VAL A 13 31.69 26.65 14.46
N ILE A 14 32.28 25.52 14.87
CA ILE A 14 31.55 24.31 15.27
C ILE A 14 30.66 24.58 16.48
N ALA A 15 31.15 25.34 17.46
CA ALA A 15 30.40 25.64 18.69
C ALA A 15 29.23 26.61 18.46
N THR A 16 29.28 27.44 17.41
CA THR A 16 28.31 28.54 17.21
C THR A 16 27.40 28.37 16.00
N THR A 17 27.65 27.37 15.14
CA THR A 17 26.87 27.13 13.93
C THR A 17 25.99 25.88 14.10
N PRO A 18 24.70 25.95 13.74
CA PRO A 18 23.83 24.78 13.76
C PRO A 18 24.30 23.73 12.74
N ARG A 19 23.99 22.45 12.98
CA ARG A 19 24.60 21.32 12.26
C ARG A 19 24.31 21.32 10.75
N ASP A 20 23.11 21.73 10.38
CA ASP A 20 22.63 21.87 9.00
C ASP A 20 23.42 22.91 8.19
N ALA A 21 23.87 23.99 8.84
CA ALA A 21 24.68 25.03 8.21
C ALA A 21 26.20 24.84 8.40
N LEU A 22 26.62 23.85 9.19
CA LEU A 22 28.02 23.70 9.63
C LEU A 22 28.97 23.45 8.46
N LEU A 23 28.55 22.66 7.47
CA LEU A 23 29.38 22.33 6.33
C LEU A 23 29.71 23.57 5.48
N LEU A 24 28.70 24.41 5.22
CA LEU A 24 28.86 25.67 4.51
C LEU A 24 29.70 26.67 5.32
N ALA A 25 29.44 26.80 6.62
CA ALA A 25 30.18 27.71 7.49
C ALA A 25 31.67 27.36 7.59
N LEU A 26 32.01 26.06 7.58
CA LEU A 26 33.40 25.60 7.55
C LEU A 26 34.10 25.96 6.23
N LEU A 27 33.41 25.81 5.09
CA LEU A 27 33.92 26.24 3.78
C LEU A 27 34.11 27.76 3.72
N GLN A 28 33.13 28.53 4.18
CA GLN A 28 33.22 29.99 4.25
C GLN A 28 34.38 30.45 5.15
N ASN A 29 34.53 29.86 6.33
CA ASN A 29 35.62 30.21 7.25
C ASN A 29 37.00 29.89 6.66
N LEU A 30 37.11 28.76 5.96
CA LEU A 30 38.32 28.40 5.24
C LEU A 30 38.62 29.38 4.09
N ALA A 31 37.61 29.76 3.31
CA ALA A 31 37.73 30.75 2.24
C ALA A 31 38.28 32.09 2.76
N LEU A 32 37.73 32.57 3.88
CA LEU A 32 38.17 33.80 4.55
C LEU A 32 39.60 33.70 5.09
N GLY A 33 40.00 32.52 5.57
CA GLY A 33 41.35 32.30 6.11
C GLY A 33 42.44 32.13 5.06
N LEU A 34 42.06 31.69 3.86
CA LEU A 34 42.95 31.53 2.71
C LEU A 34 43.01 32.78 1.82
N ALA A 35 42.07 33.71 1.95
CA ALA A 35 42.06 34.96 1.20
C ALA A 35 43.36 35.77 1.41
N ASP A 36 43.87 36.32 0.31
CA ASP A 36 44.93 37.33 0.35
C ASP A 36 44.31 38.74 0.30
N ARG A 37 45.02 39.75 0.82
CA ARG A 37 44.53 41.14 0.81
C ARG A 37 44.44 41.72 -0.60
N GLU A 38 45.25 41.20 -1.52
CA GLU A 38 45.38 41.67 -2.91
C GLU A 38 44.73 40.72 -3.94
N ALA A 39 44.25 39.54 -3.51
CA ALA A 39 43.69 38.51 -4.39
C ALA A 39 42.19 38.27 -4.15
N PRO A 40 41.44 37.76 -5.16
CA PRO A 40 40.06 37.34 -4.96
C PRO A 40 39.94 36.21 -3.94
N THR A 41 38.81 36.15 -3.23
CA THR A 41 38.53 35.09 -2.25
C THR A 41 38.54 33.73 -2.93
N PRO A 42 39.26 32.73 -2.40
CA PRO A 42 39.35 31.42 -3.02
C PRO A 42 37.99 30.72 -2.99
N ARG A 43 37.71 30.04 -4.09
CA ARG A 43 36.54 29.21 -4.30
C ARG A 43 36.85 27.81 -3.83
N LEU A 44 35.89 27.21 -3.14
CA LEU A 44 36.05 25.90 -2.52
C LEU A 44 34.94 24.97 -2.96
N ARG A 45 35.29 23.74 -3.36
CA ARG A 45 34.32 22.71 -3.73
C ARG A 45 34.65 21.42 -2.99
N LEU A 46 33.71 20.95 -2.18
CA LEU A 46 33.84 19.65 -1.53
C LEU A 46 33.22 18.59 -2.43
N LEU A 47 34.05 17.68 -2.91
CA LEU A 47 33.69 16.61 -3.82
C LEU A 47 33.84 15.25 -3.14
N ARG A 48 32.92 14.33 -3.41
CA ARG A 48 33.00 12.92 -3.06
C ARG A 48 33.22 12.10 -4.31
N ARG A 49 34.15 11.16 -4.28
CA ARG A 49 34.31 10.17 -5.35
C ARG A 49 33.39 8.99 -5.07
N LEU A 50 32.51 8.69 -6.03
CA LEU A 50 31.64 7.53 -6.03
C LEU A 50 32.40 6.30 -6.57
N GLU A 51 31.87 5.10 -6.35
CA GLU A 51 32.53 3.84 -6.74
C GLU A 51 32.72 3.70 -8.27
N ASP A 52 31.86 4.37 -9.04
CA ASP A 52 31.89 4.48 -10.50
C ASP A 52 32.93 5.50 -11.01
N GLY A 53 33.66 6.18 -10.10
CA GLY A 53 34.65 7.19 -10.43
C GLY A 53 34.09 8.60 -10.61
N HIS A 54 32.78 8.81 -10.56
CA HIS A 54 32.17 10.14 -10.65
C HIS A 54 32.40 10.98 -9.39
N LEU A 55 32.57 12.30 -9.57
CA LEU A 55 32.72 13.26 -8.48
C LEU A 55 31.39 13.94 -8.17
N GLN A 56 30.78 13.59 -7.04
CA GLN A 56 29.60 14.25 -6.51
C GLN A 56 30.01 15.51 -5.73
N ARG A 57 29.49 16.67 -6.13
CA ARG A 57 29.66 17.90 -5.35
C ARG A 57 28.74 17.88 -4.14
N LEU A 58 29.32 17.88 -2.94
CA LEU A 58 28.59 17.91 -1.67
C LEU A 58 28.28 19.34 -1.22
N ALA A 59 29.18 20.28 -1.49
CA ALA A 59 28.95 21.71 -1.28
C ALA A 59 30.00 22.56 -2.00
N SER A 60 29.68 23.84 -2.16
CA SER A 60 30.60 24.85 -2.68
C SER A 60 30.49 26.16 -1.94
N TRP A 61 31.60 26.91 -1.91
CA TRP A 61 31.62 28.30 -1.49
C TRP A 61 32.30 29.14 -2.59
N PRO A 62 31.62 30.16 -3.14
CA PRO A 62 30.21 30.53 -2.92
C PRO A 62 29.21 29.46 -3.41
N GLU A 63 27.96 29.46 -2.90
CA GLU A 63 26.93 28.46 -3.22
C GLU A 63 26.46 28.51 -4.68
N ASN A 64 26.28 29.71 -5.22
CA ASN A 64 25.70 29.95 -6.55
C ASN A 64 26.79 30.15 -7.60
N GLU A 65 27.48 29.07 -7.99
CA GLU A 65 28.50 29.16 -9.04
C GLU A 65 28.27 28.17 -10.18
N GLU A 66 27.98 28.73 -11.36
CA GLU A 66 27.98 28.07 -12.66
C GLU A 66 29.36 28.17 -13.32
N GLY A 67 29.91 27.03 -13.75
CA GLY A 67 30.92 26.89 -14.80
C GLY A 67 32.14 27.83 -14.83
N SER A 68 33.31 27.30 -14.44
CA SER A 68 34.55 27.47 -15.22
C SER A 68 35.55 26.38 -14.80
N GLU A 69 35.71 25.37 -15.65
CA GLU A 69 36.62 24.22 -15.44
C GLU A 69 38.10 24.55 -15.74
N SER A 70 38.39 25.75 -16.26
CA SER A 70 39.71 26.08 -16.81
C SER A 70 40.71 26.69 -15.81
N ALA A 71 40.35 26.81 -14.54
CA ALA A 71 41.25 27.34 -13.51
C ALA A 71 41.95 26.20 -12.76
N ARG A 72 43.27 26.28 -12.61
CA ARG A 72 44.09 25.28 -11.92
C ARG A 72 43.62 25.11 -10.47
N ALA A 73 42.95 24.00 -10.18
CA ALA A 73 42.51 23.63 -8.84
C ALA A 73 43.63 22.90 -8.08
N ASP A 74 43.74 23.16 -6.78
CA ASP A 74 44.59 22.37 -5.87
C ASP A 74 43.71 21.39 -5.07
N PRO A 75 43.83 20.07 -5.29
CA PRO A 75 43.02 19.07 -4.60
C PRO A 75 43.62 18.72 -3.23
N HIS A 76 42.79 18.77 -2.18
CA HIS A 76 43.16 18.34 -0.84
C HIS A 76 42.26 17.22 -0.34
N VAL A 77 42.85 16.16 0.22
CA VAL A 77 42.09 15.01 0.72
C VAL A 77 41.26 15.39 1.94
N VAL A 78 39.97 15.09 1.89
CA VAL A 78 39.04 15.17 3.02
C VAL A 78 38.76 13.76 3.53
N PRO A 79 39.26 13.39 4.72
CA PRO A 79 39.19 12.02 5.22
C PRO A 79 37.76 11.47 5.19
N GLY A 80 37.58 10.27 4.64
CA GLY A 80 36.29 9.56 4.59
C GLY A 80 35.20 10.24 3.76
N VAL A 81 35.54 11.23 2.93
CA VAL A 81 34.58 11.94 2.08
C VAL A 81 35.06 12.00 0.63
N GLY A 82 36.26 12.53 0.39
CA GLY A 82 36.76 12.74 -0.97
C GLY A 82 37.81 13.84 -1.04
N VAL A 83 37.58 14.84 -1.89
CA VAL A 83 38.56 15.89 -2.22
C VAL A 83 37.92 17.27 -2.07
N LEU A 84 38.65 18.20 -1.46
CA LEU A 84 38.36 19.62 -1.45
C LEU A 84 39.20 20.30 -2.54
N GLU A 85 38.55 20.90 -3.52
CA GLU A 85 39.22 21.68 -4.56
C GLU A 85 39.24 23.17 -4.18
N ILE A 86 40.41 23.80 -4.33
CA ILE A 86 40.62 25.22 -4.02
C ILE A 86 41.09 25.97 -5.27
N VAL A 87 40.42 27.07 -5.60
CA VAL A 87 40.71 27.88 -6.79
C VAL A 87 40.71 29.39 -6.46
N PRO A 88 41.81 30.13 -6.70
CA PRO A 88 43.13 29.66 -7.13
C PRO A 88 43.86 28.88 -6.02
N PRO A 89 44.96 28.16 -6.35
CA PRO A 89 45.74 27.40 -5.36
C PRO A 89 46.19 28.30 -4.21
N PRO A 90 46.02 27.87 -2.94
CA PRO A 90 46.33 28.69 -1.79
C PRO A 90 47.85 28.80 -1.57
N ASP A 91 48.32 29.96 -1.08
CA ASP A 91 49.68 30.05 -0.55
C ASP A 91 49.77 29.37 0.83
N LEU A 92 50.39 28.19 0.83
CA LEU A 92 50.60 27.35 2.01
C LEU A 92 52.01 27.50 2.62
N ALA A 93 52.78 28.52 2.24
CA ALA A 93 54.05 28.84 2.91
C ALA A 93 53.82 29.29 4.37
N VAL A 94 52.68 29.94 4.63
CA VAL A 94 52.29 30.37 5.97
C VAL A 94 51.77 29.20 6.79
N ALA A 95 52.49 28.83 7.85
CA ALA A 95 52.13 27.70 8.74
C ALA A 95 50.69 27.79 9.28
N ARG A 96 50.20 29.00 9.56
CA ARG A 96 48.82 29.25 9.99
C ARG A 96 47.78 28.83 8.95
N ARG A 97 47.98 29.14 7.66
CA ARG A 97 47.07 28.77 6.56
C ARG A 97 47.05 27.26 6.35
N ARG A 98 48.23 26.64 6.39
CA ARG A 98 48.37 25.17 6.31
C ARG A 98 47.62 24.47 7.44
N ARG A 99 47.77 24.96 8.68
CA ARG A 99 47.07 24.41 9.84
C ARG A 99 45.56 24.56 9.72
N LEU A 100 45.07 25.72 9.30
CA LEU A 100 43.64 25.96 9.08
C LEU A 100 43.06 25.01 8.03
N LEU A 101 43.76 24.81 6.91
CA LEU A 101 43.34 23.87 5.86
C LEU A 101 43.22 22.44 6.40
N VAL A 102 44.24 21.94 7.10
CA VAL A 102 44.25 20.58 7.67
C VAL A 102 43.12 20.40 8.68
N GLU A 103 42.94 21.36 9.60
CA GLU A 103 41.86 21.33 10.60
C GLU A 103 40.48 21.37 9.91
N SER A 104 40.27 22.27 8.95
CA SER A 104 39.02 22.37 8.20
C SER A 104 38.72 21.08 7.41
N CYS A 105 39.69 20.46 6.74
CA CYS A 105 39.49 19.19 6.05
C CYS A 105 39.13 18.05 7.02
N ALA A 106 39.76 17.99 8.19
CA ALA A 106 39.41 16.99 9.21
C ALA A 106 37.96 17.15 9.70
N TRP A 107 37.54 18.38 9.96
CA TRP A 107 36.18 18.69 10.44
C TRP A 107 35.11 18.55 9.36
N LEU A 108 35.38 18.96 8.12
CA LEU A 108 34.51 18.68 6.97
C LEU A 108 34.27 17.18 6.81
N GLY A 109 35.33 16.38 6.96
CA GLY A 109 35.23 14.91 6.95
C GLY A 109 34.36 14.37 8.08
N ALA A 110 34.55 14.88 9.31
CA ALA A 110 33.79 14.45 10.47
C ALA A 110 32.29 14.79 10.36
N THR A 111 31.96 16.00 9.90
CA THR A 111 30.57 16.46 9.75
C THR A 111 29.79 15.61 8.74
N VAL A 112 30.38 15.34 7.57
CA VAL A 112 29.73 14.52 6.53
C VAL A 112 29.52 13.07 6.98
N ARG A 113 30.49 12.48 7.71
CA ARG A 113 30.35 11.11 8.24
C ARG A 113 29.29 11.02 9.33
N ALA A 114 29.24 12.02 10.22
CA ALA A 114 28.22 12.06 11.26
C ALA A 114 26.81 12.17 10.66
N ASP A 115 26.61 13.04 9.68
CA ASP A 115 25.33 13.18 8.96
C ASP A 115 24.93 11.87 8.26
N ARG A 116 25.88 11.19 7.60
CA ARG A 116 25.65 9.88 6.99
C ARG A 116 25.25 8.82 8.00
N ALA A 117 25.97 8.70 9.11
CA ALA A 117 25.70 7.71 10.14
C ALA A 117 24.33 7.93 10.82
N LEU A 118 23.93 9.19 11.02
CA LEU A 118 22.61 9.56 11.51
C LEU A 118 21.51 9.13 10.54
N ARG A 119 21.65 9.43 9.25
CA ARG A 119 20.68 8.98 8.23
C ARG A 119 20.60 7.46 8.10
N GLU A 120 21.73 6.77 8.18
CA GLU A 120 21.77 5.29 8.17
C GLU A 120 21.05 4.72 9.41
N LEU A 121 21.23 5.33 10.59
CA LEU A 121 20.54 4.94 11.81
C LEU A 121 19.03 5.23 11.75
N GLU A 122 18.62 6.39 11.23
CA GLU A 122 17.22 6.75 11.04
C GLU A 122 16.51 5.78 10.10
N ARG A 123 17.14 5.45 8.96
CA ARG A 123 16.66 4.43 8.03
C ARG A 123 16.55 3.06 8.68
N ALA A 124 17.61 2.59 9.35
CA ALA A 124 17.58 1.29 10.03
C ALA A 124 16.48 1.23 11.12
N ARG A 125 16.18 2.36 11.78
CA ARG A 125 15.10 2.45 12.76
C ARG A 125 13.72 2.44 12.11
N GLN A 126 13.56 3.11 10.97
CA GLN A 126 12.34 3.09 10.18
C GLN A 126 12.09 1.70 9.59
N ASP A 127 13.11 1.04 9.06
CA ASP A 127 13.05 -0.33 8.53
C ASP A 127 12.70 -1.34 9.62
N ALA A 128 13.23 -1.17 10.83
CA ALA A 128 12.88 -2.01 11.98
C ALA A 128 11.42 -1.81 12.40
N LEU A 129 10.94 -0.56 12.45
CA LEU A 129 9.55 -0.24 12.76
C LEU A 129 8.59 -0.77 11.68
N SER A 130 8.94 -0.64 10.40
CA SER A 130 8.11 -1.19 9.32
C SER A 130 8.10 -2.72 9.35
N SER A 131 9.24 -3.36 9.61
CA SER A 131 9.30 -4.83 9.75
C SER A 131 8.48 -5.35 10.93
N GLU A 132 8.43 -4.60 12.04
CA GLU A 132 7.60 -4.93 13.20
C GLU A 132 6.11 -4.76 12.88
N GLN A 133 5.75 -3.66 12.20
CA GLN A 133 4.38 -3.43 11.72
C GLN A 133 3.94 -4.47 10.69
N ASP A 134 4.83 -4.89 9.78
CA ASP A 134 4.55 -5.95 8.80
C ASP A 134 4.29 -7.29 9.46
N ALA A 135 5.05 -7.61 10.52
CA ALA A 135 4.86 -8.81 11.34
C ALA A 135 3.52 -8.75 12.10
N GLU A 136 3.21 -7.62 12.74
CA GLU A 136 1.94 -7.41 13.44
C GLU A 136 0.74 -7.49 12.47
N GLN A 137 0.87 -6.88 11.29
CA GLN A 137 -0.15 -6.97 10.24
C GLN A 137 -0.30 -8.40 9.72
N ALA A 138 0.79 -9.16 9.59
CA ALA A 138 0.72 -10.58 9.22
C ALA A 138 -0.01 -11.40 10.29
N GLU A 139 0.22 -11.12 11.57
CA GLU A 139 -0.52 -11.76 12.67
C GLU A 139 -2.00 -11.38 12.69
N VAL A 140 -2.34 -10.11 12.46
CA VAL A 140 -3.72 -9.62 12.36
C VAL A 140 -4.43 -10.21 11.14
N ARG A 141 -3.75 -10.33 9.99
CA ARG A 141 -4.27 -11.03 8.80
C ARG A 141 -4.57 -12.49 9.12
N ALA A 142 -3.63 -13.19 9.75
CA ALA A 142 -3.84 -14.57 10.18
C ALA A 142 -5.00 -14.71 11.19
N ALA A 143 -5.13 -13.77 12.13
CA ALA A 143 -6.22 -13.75 13.10
C ALA A 143 -7.59 -13.48 12.46
N ARG A 144 -7.65 -12.59 11.46
CA ARG A 144 -8.89 -12.30 10.72
C ARG A 144 -9.32 -13.44 9.81
N VAL A 145 -8.37 -14.16 9.20
CA VAL A 145 -8.65 -15.39 8.45
C VAL A 145 -9.24 -16.44 9.40
N ARG A 146 -8.61 -16.65 10.57
CA ARG A 146 -9.14 -17.54 11.62
C ARG A 146 -10.54 -17.14 12.10
N GLU A 147 -10.83 -15.84 12.26
CA GLU A 147 -12.16 -15.37 12.66
C GLU A 147 -13.19 -15.48 11.54
N GLY A 148 -12.81 -15.25 10.28
CA GLY A 148 -13.66 -15.48 9.12
C GLY A 148 -14.03 -16.96 8.96
N GLU A 149 -13.08 -17.86 9.24
CA GLU A 149 -13.33 -19.30 9.34
C GLU A 149 -14.25 -19.64 10.51
N ARG A 150 -14.08 -18.98 11.66
CA ARG A 150 -14.97 -19.14 12.84
C ARG A 150 -16.40 -18.68 12.56
N ILE A 151 -16.57 -17.57 11.85
CA ILE A 151 -17.90 -17.06 11.45
C ILE A 151 -18.55 -18.01 10.44
N ARG A 152 -17.81 -18.52 9.45
CA ARG A 152 -18.27 -19.58 8.53
C ARG A 152 -18.68 -20.86 9.28
N LEU A 153 -17.92 -21.26 10.30
CA LEU A 153 -18.23 -22.39 11.17
C LEU A 153 -19.57 -22.20 11.88
N VAL A 154 -19.79 -21.03 12.47
CA VAL A 154 -21.05 -20.71 13.14
C VAL A 154 -22.19 -20.74 12.13
N ASP A 155 -22.03 -20.12 10.96
CA ASP A 155 -23.08 -20.04 9.93
C ASP A 155 -23.42 -21.42 9.32
N SER A 156 -22.42 -22.26 9.05
CA SER A 156 -22.60 -23.62 8.53
C SER A 156 -23.20 -24.57 9.58
N ILE A 157 -22.79 -24.46 10.86
CA ILE A 157 -23.34 -25.26 11.97
C ILE A 157 -24.74 -24.75 12.38
N THR A 158 -25.07 -23.49 12.16
CA THR A 158 -26.40 -22.97 12.53
C THR A 158 -27.42 -23.11 11.42
N THR A 159 -27.05 -23.07 10.14
CA THR A 159 -28.06 -23.00 9.06
C THR A 159 -28.46 -24.37 8.52
N THR A 160 -27.52 -25.30 8.34
CA THR A 160 -27.81 -26.65 7.81
C THR A 160 -28.31 -27.58 8.91
N THR A 161 -27.62 -27.62 10.05
CA THR A 161 -27.98 -28.51 11.17
C THR A 161 -29.31 -28.13 11.84
N VAL A 162 -29.75 -26.86 11.81
CA VAL A 162 -31.03 -26.47 12.43
C VAL A 162 -32.23 -26.96 11.61
N ALA A 163 -32.15 -26.98 10.28
CA ALA A 163 -33.23 -27.47 9.42
C ALA A 163 -33.42 -28.98 9.58
N ASP A 164 -32.31 -29.74 9.58
CA ASP A 164 -32.35 -31.20 9.71
C ASP A 164 -32.66 -31.67 11.13
N VAL A 165 -32.21 -30.94 12.16
CA VAL A 165 -32.63 -31.17 13.56
C VAL A 165 -34.10 -30.83 13.76
N ALA A 166 -34.64 -29.80 13.08
CA ALA A 166 -36.07 -29.49 13.10
C ALA A 166 -36.90 -30.61 12.42
N GLU A 167 -36.40 -31.19 11.34
CA GLU A 167 -37.01 -32.34 10.68
C GLU A 167 -36.97 -33.60 11.55
N LEU A 168 -35.83 -33.88 12.20
CA LEU A 168 -35.69 -34.97 13.17
C LEU A 168 -36.68 -34.79 14.33
N ARG A 169 -36.81 -33.56 14.85
CA ARG A 169 -37.78 -33.23 15.91
C ARG A 169 -39.23 -33.44 15.47
N ARG A 170 -39.60 -33.09 14.23
CA ARG A 170 -40.94 -33.37 13.68
C ARG A 170 -41.24 -34.87 13.68
N ARG A 171 -40.32 -35.69 13.18
CA ARG A 171 -40.50 -37.16 13.09
C ARG A 171 -40.54 -37.86 14.45
N LEU A 172 -39.87 -37.30 15.45
CA LEU A 172 -39.91 -37.80 16.83
C LEU A 172 -41.14 -37.32 17.62
N SER A 173 -41.90 -36.35 17.09
CA SER A 173 -43.11 -35.82 17.72
C SER A 173 -44.38 -36.61 17.38
N THR A 174 -44.31 -37.56 16.43
CA THR A 174 -45.40 -38.51 16.13
C THR A 174 -45.54 -39.59 17.20
N PRO A 175 -46.76 -40.15 17.42
CA PRO A 175 -46.96 -41.26 18.36
C PRO A 175 -46.02 -42.42 18.06
N ALA A 176 -45.43 -43.05 19.09
CA ALA A 176 -44.34 -44.03 18.96
C ALA A 176 -44.67 -45.23 18.03
N GLU A 177 -45.96 -45.55 17.90
CA GLU A 177 -46.50 -46.60 17.04
C GLU A 177 -46.44 -46.26 15.53
N ALA A 178 -46.36 -44.97 15.20
CA ALA A 178 -46.37 -44.43 13.84
C ALA A 178 -45.00 -43.87 13.40
N VAL A 179 -43.98 -43.94 14.26
CA VAL A 179 -42.62 -43.49 13.94
C VAL A 179 -41.93 -44.55 13.08
N GLU A 180 -41.50 -44.15 11.88
CA GLU A 180 -40.59 -44.96 11.07
C GLU A 180 -39.15 -44.88 11.63
N TRP A 181 -38.87 -45.70 12.64
CA TRP A 181 -37.55 -45.81 13.26
C TRP A 181 -36.40 -46.01 12.27
N PRO A 182 -36.53 -46.82 11.19
CA PRO A 182 -35.48 -46.93 10.17
C PRO A 182 -35.17 -45.60 9.46
N ALA A 183 -36.19 -44.80 9.16
CA ALA A 183 -36.02 -43.50 8.49
C ALA A 183 -35.43 -42.44 9.42
N VAL A 184 -35.76 -42.48 10.71
CA VAL A 184 -35.16 -41.63 11.74
C VAL A 184 -33.68 -41.99 11.94
N HIS A 185 -33.35 -43.28 12.00
CA HIS A 185 -31.98 -43.73 12.12
C HIS A 185 -31.13 -43.32 10.91
N ALA A 186 -31.65 -43.50 9.69
CA ALA A 186 -30.97 -43.06 8.46
C ALA A 186 -30.77 -41.53 8.38
N LEU A 187 -31.71 -40.73 8.89
CA LEU A 187 -31.54 -39.28 8.96
C LEU A 187 -30.46 -38.89 9.99
N THR A 188 -30.42 -39.59 11.13
CA THR A 188 -29.46 -39.33 12.21
C THR A 188 -28.02 -39.69 11.80
N GLU A 189 -27.83 -40.84 11.16
CA GLU A 189 -26.51 -41.26 10.65
C GLU A 189 -25.99 -40.27 9.59
N ARG A 190 -26.84 -39.83 8.65
CA ARG A 190 -26.46 -38.80 7.68
C ARG A 190 -26.04 -37.49 8.31
N LEU A 191 -26.74 -37.04 9.36
CA LEU A 191 -26.37 -35.83 10.10
C LEU A 191 -25.04 -35.96 10.82
N ILE A 192 -24.76 -37.13 11.40
CA ILE A 192 -23.50 -37.41 12.07
C ILE A 192 -22.34 -37.43 11.06
N ASP A 193 -22.56 -38.03 9.89
CA ASP A 193 -21.55 -38.10 8.83
C ASP A 193 -21.31 -36.71 8.18
N GLU A 194 -22.35 -35.93 7.91
CA GLU A 194 -22.21 -34.54 7.45
C GLU A 194 -21.49 -33.65 8.46
N LEU A 195 -21.77 -33.80 9.77
CA LEU A 195 -21.06 -33.08 10.82
C LEU A 195 -19.58 -33.49 10.85
N ARG A 196 -19.30 -34.79 10.68
CA ARG A 196 -17.94 -35.34 10.71
C ARG A 196 -17.12 -34.92 9.49
N ASP A 197 -17.72 -34.89 8.30
CA ASP A 197 -17.11 -34.39 7.06
C ASP A 197 -16.86 -32.87 7.14
N THR A 198 -17.79 -32.13 7.73
CA THR A 198 -17.64 -30.69 7.96
C THR A 198 -16.48 -30.41 8.92
N VAL A 199 -16.39 -31.12 10.05
CA VAL A 199 -15.31 -30.93 11.04
C VAL A 199 -13.93 -31.30 10.48
N ARG A 200 -13.81 -32.38 9.70
CA ARG A 200 -12.53 -32.81 9.10
C ARG A 200 -12.06 -31.91 7.96
N GLY A 201 -12.97 -31.31 7.20
CA GLY A 201 -12.63 -30.36 6.13
C GLY A 201 -12.18 -28.98 6.62
N VAL A 202 -12.46 -28.63 7.88
CA VAL A 202 -12.28 -27.27 8.44
C VAL A 202 -10.97 -27.10 9.21
N PHE A 203 -10.44 -28.14 9.86
CA PHE A 203 -9.12 -28.10 10.50
C PHE A 203 -8.22 -29.23 9.99
N PRO A 204 -7.57 -29.04 8.82
CA PRO A 204 -6.53 -29.95 8.43
C PRO A 204 -5.30 -29.72 9.32
N ALA A 205 -5.21 -30.44 10.44
CA ALA A 205 -4.04 -30.40 11.31
C ALA A 205 -2.73 -30.74 10.56
N MET A 206 -2.86 -31.47 9.45
CA MET A 206 -1.78 -31.84 8.53
C MET A 206 -1.40 -30.74 7.54
N LEU A 207 -2.24 -29.75 7.25
CA LEU A 207 -1.94 -28.77 6.20
C LEU A 207 -0.69 -27.92 6.50
N PRO A 208 -0.49 -27.39 7.72
CA PRO A 208 0.74 -26.65 8.05
C PRO A 208 2.02 -27.48 7.88
N THR A 209 1.97 -28.75 8.26
CA THR A 209 3.14 -29.64 8.39
C THR A 209 3.41 -30.45 7.12
N CYS A 210 2.38 -31.04 6.52
CA CYS A 210 2.45 -31.98 5.41
C CYS A 210 2.07 -31.36 4.05
N GLY A 211 1.43 -30.18 4.03
CA GLY A 211 1.06 -29.47 2.82
C GLY A 211 -0.24 -29.95 2.16
N ALA A 212 -0.66 -29.25 1.10
CA ALA A 212 -1.99 -29.44 0.49
C ALA A 212 -2.17 -30.82 -0.13
N GLU A 213 -1.14 -31.35 -0.79
CA GLU A 213 -1.18 -32.63 -1.48
C GLU A 213 -1.55 -33.78 -0.54
N GLU A 214 -0.80 -33.91 0.56
CA GLU A 214 -0.98 -35.00 1.52
C GLU A 214 -2.30 -34.85 2.31
N THR A 215 -2.64 -33.60 2.63
CA THR A 215 -3.91 -33.29 3.30
C THR A 215 -5.13 -33.63 2.42
N LEU A 216 -5.04 -33.38 1.10
CA LEU A 216 -6.11 -33.75 0.16
C LEU A 216 -6.24 -35.26 -0.01
N ARG A 217 -5.13 -36.01 0.05
CA ARG A 217 -5.18 -37.48 0.04
C ARG A 217 -5.83 -38.04 1.30
N GLU A 218 -5.53 -37.48 2.46
CA GLU A 218 -6.19 -37.83 3.72
C GLU A 218 -7.69 -37.54 3.65
N LEU A 219 -8.08 -36.35 3.16
CA LEU A 219 -9.47 -35.98 2.96
C LEU A 219 -10.20 -36.93 2.00
N ALA A 220 -9.55 -37.29 0.88
CA ALA A 220 -10.09 -38.22 -0.09
C ALA A 220 -10.28 -39.63 0.48
N ALA A 221 -9.31 -40.12 1.27
CA ALA A 221 -9.40 -41.44 1.92
C ALA A 221 -10.51 -41.51 2.98
N ALA A 222 -10.87 -40.38 3.59
CA ALA A 222 -11.92 -40.28 4.58
C ALA A 222 -13.32 -39.95 3.99
N SER A 223 -13.42 -39.76 2.67
CA SER A 223 -14.68 -39.36 2.02
C SER A 223 -15.69 -40.50 1.94
N VAL A 224 -16.98 -40.15 2.06
CA VAL A 224 -18.11 -41.08 1.91
C VAL A 224 -18.20 -41.63 0.47
N SER A 225 -17.84 -40.81 -0.53
CA SER A 225 -17.70 -41.26 -1.91
C SER A 225 -16.30 -41.85 -2.14
N PRO A 226 -16.15 -42.97 -2.88
CA PRO A 226 -14.84 -43.47 -3.26
C PRO A 226 -14.10 -42.44 -4.13
N VAL A 227 -13.05 -41.80 -3.59
CA VAL A 227 -12.22 -40.84 -4.33
C VAL A 227 -10.89 -41.48 -4.69
N THR A 228 -10.62 -41.60 -5.99
CA THR A 228 -9.30 -42.02 -6.50
C THR A 228 -8.44 -40.78 -6.73
N VAL A 229 -7.31 -40.67 -6.03
CA VAL A 229 -6.35 -39.57 -6.21
C VAL A 229 -5.23 -40.01 -7.14
N VAL A 230 -4.93 -39.22 -8.18
CA VAL A 230 -3.85 -39.46 -9.14
C VAL A 230 -2.98 -38.22 -9.32
N GLY A 231 -1.67 -38.43 -9.48
CA GLY A 231 -0.68 -37.36 -9.67
C GLY A 231 -0.18 -36.70 -8.38
N ASP A 232 0.57 -35.60 -8.54
CA ASP A 232 1.27 -34.86 -7.48
C ASP A 232 1.38 -33.36 -7.79
N LEU A 233 1.54 -32.55 -6.75
CA LEU A 233 1.70 -31.10 -6.81
C LEU A 233 3.17 -30.68 -6.75
N GLY A 234 4.12 -31.62 -6.66
CA GLY A 234 5.54 -31.33 -6.61
C GLY A 234 5.99 -30.58 -5.35
N ARG A 235 6.71 -29.47 -5.52
CA ARG A 235 7.35 -28.73 -4.41
C ARG A 235 6.31 -27.87 -3.68
N ARG A 236 6.43 -27.73 -2.35
CA ARG A 236 5.56 -26.85 -1.55
C ARG A 236 5.63 -25.39 -2.00
N THR A 237 4.48 -24.73 -1.99
CA THR A 237 4.30 -23.30 -2.28
C THR A 237 4.14 -22.49 -0.99
N SER A 238 3.88 -21.18 -1.09
CA SER A 238 3.60 -20.37 0.10
C SER A 238 2.30 -20.81 0.77
N TRP A 239 2.21 -20.58 2.09
CA TRP A 239 1.06 -20.97 2.91
C TRP A 239 -0.27 -20.45 2.35
N ASP A 240 -0.31 -19.22 1.85
CA ASP A 240 -1.55 -18.62 1.32
C ASP A 240 -2.05 -19.32 0.06
N VAL A 241 -1.13 -19.69 -0.84
CA VAL A 241 -1.42 -20.45 -2.07
C VAL A 241 -1.87 -21.87 -1.71
N GLU A 242 -1.15 -22.51 -0.79
CA GLU A 242 -1.39 -23.89 -0.37
C GLU A 242 -2.72 -24.05 0.37
N SER A 243 -3.03 -23.14 1.30
CA SER A 243 -4.30 -23.10 2.03
C SER A 243 -5.48 -22.71 1.13
N GLY A 244 -5.30 -21.68 0.30
CA GLY A 244 -6.29 -21.27 -0.70
C GLY A 244 -6.71 -22.42 -1.61
N PHE A 245 -5.72 -23.12 -2.18
CA PHE A 245 -5.88 -24.27 -3.05
C PHE A 245 -6.56 -25.45 -2.33
N TYR A 246 -6.05 -25.85 -1.15
CA TYR A 246 -6.64 -26.92 -0.35
C TYR A 246 -8.14 -26.70 -0.11
N HIS A 247 -8.52 -25.52 0.40
CA HIS A 247 -9.92 -25.26 0.74
C HIS A 247 -10.84 -25.22 -0.47
N ALA A 248 -10.33 -24.82 -1.65
CA ALA A 248 -11.10 -24.82 -2.88
C ALA A 248 -11.38 -26.26 -3.32
N VAL A 249 -10.34 -27.09 -3.39
CA VAL A 249 -10.47 -28.51 -3.76
C VAL A 249 -11.32 -29.28 -2.74
N ALA A 250 -11.17 -29.01 -1.45
CA ALA A 250 -12.01 -29.61 -0.41
C ALA A 250 -13.49 -29.19 -0.54
N GLY A 251 -13.76 -27.94 -0.95
CA GLY A 251 -15.10 -27.47 -1.28
C GLY A 251 -15.71 -28.20 -2.47
N VAL A 252 -14.92 -28.41 -3.52
CA VAL A 252 -15.30 -29.21 -4.70
C VAL A 252 -15.63 -30.65 -4.32
N LEU A 253 -14.75 -31.32 -3.57
CA LEU A 253 -14.99 -32.69 -3.11
C LEU A 253 -16.27 -32.79 -2.29
N ARG A 254 -16.53 -31.86 -1.35
CA ARG A 254 -17.78 -31.83 -0.59
C ARG A 254 -19.01 -31.58 -1.47
N ALA A 255 -18.92 -30.65 -2.41
CA ALA A 255 -20.04 -30.32 -3.30
C ALA A 255 -20.44 -31.53 -4.16
N MET A 256 -19.45 -32.28 -4.66
CA MET A 256 -19.63 -33.43 -5.53
C MET A 256 -19.88 -34.75 -4.79
N ALA A 257 -19.36 -34.94 -3.56
CA ALA A 257 -19.52 -36.19 -2.79
C ALA A 257 -20.96 -36.43 -2.29
N ARG A 258 -21.79 -35.37 -2.20
CA ARG A 258 -23.19 -35.47 -1.73
C ARG A 258 -24.07 -36.42 -2.55
N THR A 259 -23.63 -36.84 -3.72
CA THR A 259 -24.36 -37.73 -4.64
C THR A 259 -23.95 -39.20 -4.52
N GLY A 260 -22.89 -39.52 -3.77
CA GLY A 260 -22.43 -40.90 -3.52
C GLY A 260 -21.75 -41.60 -4.70
N VAL A 261 -21.54 -40.91 -5.83
CA VAL A 261 -20.84 -41.47 -6.99
C VAL A 261 -19.31 -41.49 -6.79
N PRO A 262 -18.59 -42.45 -7.41
CA PRO A 262 -17.13 -42.46 -7.42
C PRO A 262 -16.56 -41.20 -8.08
N LEU A 263 -15.53 -40.62 -7.46
CA LEU A 263 -14.85 -39.42 -7.95
C LEU A 263 -13.39 -39.71 -8.30
N THR A 264 -12.86 -38.98 -9.26
CA THR A 264 -11.41 -38.95 -9.54
C THR A 264 -10.86 -37.55 -9.28
N LEU A 265 -9.88 -37.44 -8.38
CA LEU A 265 -9.12 -36.23 -8.12
C LEU A 265 -7.75 -36.35 -8.81
N ALA A 266 -7.53 -35.56 -9.86
CA ALA A 266 -6.24 -35.46 -10.53
C ALA A 266 -5.50 -34.21 -10.06
N LEU A 267 -4.34 -34.41 -9.44
CA LEU A 267 -3.42 -33.36 -9.02
C LEU A 267 -2.26 -33.28 -10.01
N HIS A 268 -1.93 -32.08 -10.47
CA HIS A 268 -0.72 -31.86 -11.25
C HIS A 268 -0.24 -30.43 -11.09
N ARG A 269 1.01 -30.21 -11.49
CA ARG A 269 1.61 -28.88 -11.54
C ARG A 269 1.88 -28.45 -12.97
N ALA A 270 1.42 -27.26 -13.34
CA ALA A 270 1.69 -26.61 -14.61
C ALA A 270 2.43 -25.27 -14.36
N SER A 271 1.83 -24.14 -14.75
CA SER A 271 2.24 -22.79 -14.30
C SER A 271 1.81 -22.47 -12.85
N GLY A 272 1.13 -23.42 -12.20
CA GLY A 272 0.59 -23.35 -10.85
C GLY A 272 0.08 -24.72 -10.39
N LEU A 273 -0.53 -24.76 -9.21
CA LEU A 273 -1.24 -25.92 -8.68
C LEU A 273 -2.56 -26.12 -9.44
N VAL A 274 -2.80 -27.33 -9.92
CA VAL A 274 -4.04 -27.67 -10.64
C VAL A 274 -4.65 -28.94 -10.04
N ALA A 275 -5.94 -28.87 -9.74
CA ALA A 275 -6.76 -30.01 -9.36
C ALA A 275 -7.96 -30.13 -10.29
N ALA A 276 -8.19 -31.32 -10.82
CA ALA A 276 -9.40 -31.64 -11.58
C ALA A 276 -10.17 -32.75 -10.86
N VAL A 277 -11.41 -32.47 -10.49
CA VAL A 277 -12.32 -33.45 -9.87
C VAL A 277 -13.37 -33.85 -10.91
N ARG A 278 -13.53 -35.15 -11.13
CA ARG A 278 -14.48 -35.71 -12.10
C ARG A 278 -15.45 -36.67 -11.42
N GLY A 279 -16.72 -36.61 -11.83
CA GLY A 279 -17.78 -37.51 -11.39
C GLY A 279 -18.91 -37.61 -12.41
N GLY A 280 -19.48 -38.81 -12.57
CA GLY A 280 -20.59 -39.07 -13.50
C GLY A 280 -21.97 -38.92 -12.85
N GLY A 281 -22.98 -38.56 -13.64
CA GLY A 281 -24.38 -38.48 -13.17
C GLY A 281 -24.67 -37.29 -12.26
N LEU A 282 -23.91 -36.21 -12.42
CA LEU A 282 -24.03 -34.97 -11.67
C LEU A 282 -24.70 -33.89 -12.55
N ASP A 283 -25.41 -32.97 -11.92
CA ASP A 283 -25.94 -31.76 -12.56
C ASP A 283 -24.91 -30.62 -12.45
N GLY A 284 -24.36 -30.19 -13.58
CA GLY A 284 -23.33 -29.15 -13.63
C GLY A 284 -23.78 -27.82 -13.03
N ASP A 285 -25.01 -27.38 -13.32
CA ASP A 285 -25.57 -26.11 -12.84
C ASP A 285 -25.83 -26.13 -11.32
N ALA A 286 -26.20 -27.29 -10.78
CA ALA A 286 -26.34 -27.47 -9.34
C ALA A 286 -24.99 -27.44 -8.63
N VAL A 287 -23.96 -28.07 -9.21
CA VAL A 287 -22.59 -28.06 -8.69
C VAL A 287 -22.01 -26.64 -8.72
N GLU A 288 -22.17 -25.91 -9.82
CA GLU A 288 -21.70 -24.53 -9.95
C GLU A 288 -22.36 -23.60 -8.91
N ARG A 289 -23.68 -23.69 -8.73
CA ARG A 289 -24.38 -22.90 -7.69
C ARG A 289 -23.88 -23.20 -6.28
N ALA A 290 -23.54 -24.46 -5.99
CA ALA A 290 -22.99 -24.86 -4.71
C ALA A 290 -21.55 -24.35 -4.48
N LEU A 291 -20.81 -24.07 -5.57
CA LEU A 291 -19.41 -23.64 -5.54
C LEU A 291 -19.22 -22.14 -5.74
N ARG A 292 -20.29 -21.34 -5.85
CA ARG A 292 -20.22 -19.89 -6.08
C ARG A 292 -19.29 -19.16 -5.11
N MET A 293 -19.34 -19.52 -3.82
CA MET A 293 -18.45 -18.92 -2.80
C MET A 293 -16.98 -19.34 -3.00
N GLU A 294 -16.74 -20.60 -3.36
CA GLU A 294 -15.41 -21.09 -3.68
C GLU A 294 -14.84 -20.47 -4.97
N ILE A 295 -15.69 -20.18 -5.97
CA ILE A 295 -15.34 -19.49 -7.22
C ILE A 295 -14.89 -18.05 -6.93
N GLU A 296 -15.71 -17.29 -6.20
CA GLU A 296 -15.38 -15.91 -5.80
C GLU A 296 -14.08 -15.86 -4.98
N ARG A 297 -13.93 -16.81 -4.03
CA ARG A 297 -12.76 -16.87 -3.16
C ARG A 297 -11.49 -17.21 -3.93
N ILE A 298 -11.50 -18.22 -4.79
CA ILE A 298 -10.28 -18.56 -5.54
C ILE A 298 -9.91 -17.44 -6.52
N GLY A 299 -10.91 -16.78 -7.10
CA GLY A 299 -10.72 -15.59 -7.95
C GLY A 299 -10.00 -14.47 -7.22
N SER A 300 -10.37 -14.21 -5.95
CA SER A 300 -9.67 -13.21 -5.13
C SER A 300 -8.21 -13.56 -4.81
N LEU A 301 -7.81 -14.82 -4.92
CA LEU A 301 -6.44 -15.29 -4.73
C LEU A 301 -5.64 -15.37 -6.05
N GLY A 302 -6.23 -14.89 -7.16
CA GLY A 302 -5.62 -14.97 -8.50
C GLY A 302 -5.69 -16.36 -9.13
N GLY A 303 -6.45 -17.28 -8.55
CA GLY A 303 -6.75 -18.58 -9.12
C GLY A 303 -8.12 -18.61 -9.82
N GLU A 304 -8.47 -19.75 -10.38
CA GLU A 304 -9.73 -19.92 -11.12
C GLU A 304 -10.37 -21.28 -10.81
N LEU A 305 -11.69 -21.30 -10.66
CA LEU A 305 -12.47 -22.53 -10.54
C LEU A 305 -13.53 -22.53 -11.63
N ARG A 306 -13.52 -23.59 -12.46
CA ARG A 306 -14.45 -23.75 -13.57
C ARG A 306 -15.19 -25.09 -13.45
N VAL A 307 -16.50 -25.06 -13.67
CA VAL A 307 -17.33 -26.26 -13.82
C VAL A 307 -17.56 -26.49 -15.31
N ARG A 308 -17.39 -27.74 -15.77
CA ARG A 308 -17.60 -28.14 -17.17
C ARG A 308 -18.40 -29.43 -17.23
N GLU A 309 -19.43 -29.44 -18.05
CA GLU A 309 -20.08 -30.69 -18.46
C GLU A 309 -19.34 -31.32 -19.64
N ARG A 310 -19.10 -32.62 -19.56
CA ARG A 310 -18.47 -33.44 -20.59
C ARG A 310 -19.47 -34.36 -21.27
N ALA A 311 -19.08 -34.85 -22.44
CA ALA A 311 -19.84 -35.85 -23.17
C ALA A 311 -20.10 -37.09 -22.30
N GLY A 312 -21.37 -37.49 -22.18
CA GLY A 312 -21.78 -38.63 -21.36
C GLY A 312 -22.33 -38.28 -19.97
N GLY A 313 -22.55 -36.99 -19.65
CA GLY A 313 -23.13 -36.58 -18.36
C GLY A 313 -22.14 -36.64 -17.20
N GLU A 314 -20.85 -36.49 -17.50
CA GLU A 314 -19.78 -36.34 -16.52
C GLU A 314 -19.55 -34.86 -16.24
N VAL A 315 -19.44 -34.49 -14.97
CA VAL A 315 -19.07 -33.13 -14.55
C VAL A 315 -17.60 -33.12 -14.16
N GLU A 316 -16.86 -32.18 -14.73
CA GLU A 316 -15.46 -31.90 -14.42
C GLU A 316 -15.36 -30.51 -13.78
N VAL A 317 -14.82 -30.46 -12.56
CA VAL A 317 -14.50 -29.20 -11.89
C VAL A 317 -12.99 -29.04 -11.85
N VAL A 318 -12.49 -27.95 -12.43
CA VAL A 318 -11.06 -27.64 -12.49
C VAL A 318 -10.76 -26.44 -11.60
N VAL A 319 -9.79 -26.61 -10.71
CA VAL A 319 -9.25 -25.61 -9.79
C VAL A 319 -7.82 -25.32 -10.20
N GLU A 320 -7.51 -24.07 -10.54
CA GLU A 320 -6.19 -23.59 -10.93
C GLU A 320 -5.73 -22.51 -9.92
N MET A 321 -4.48 -22.60 -9.45
CA MET A 321 -3.90 -21.62 -8.52
C MET A 321 -2.43 -21.36 -8.90
N PRO A 322 -1.99 -20.11 -9.13
CA PRO A 322 -0.61 -19.81 -9.52
C PRO A 322 0.42 -20.09 -8.41
N ASP A 323 1.66 -20.45 -8.81
CA ASP A 323 2.76 -20.87 -7.93
C ASP A 323 3.31 -19.78 -7.01
N ARG A 324 3.19 -18.54 -7.47
CA ARG A 324 3.34 -17.35 -6.66
C ARG A 324 1.94 -16.76 -6.65
N GLY A 325 1.40 -16.51 -5.47
CA GLY A 325 0.39 -15.48 -5.39
C GLY A 325 1.05 -14.23 -5.92
N ASP A 326 0.74 -13.80 -7.13
CA ASP A 326 0.74 -12.37 -7.45
C ASP A 326 -0.35 -11.76 -6.55
N VAL A 327 -0.10 -11.75 -5.25
CA VAL A 327 -0.80 -10.91 -4.31
C VAL A 327 -0.20 -9.52 -4.51
N SER A 328 -0.40 -8.97 -5.70
CA SER A 328 -0.24 -7.56 -5.98
C SER A 328 -1.52 -7.00 -6.58
N SER A 329 -2.67 -7.53 -6.17
CA SER A 329 -3.98 -6.98 -6.55
C SER A 329 -5.12 -7.68 -5.79
N LEU A 330 -4.98 -7.87 -4.47
CA LEU A 330 -6.22 -8.02 -3.71
C LEU A 330 -6.99 -6.70 -3.86
N PRO A 331 -8.25 -6.72 -4.32
CA PRO A 331 -9.12 -5.56 -4.20
C PRO A 331 -9.16 -5.15 -2.72
N LEU A 332 -9.35 -3.85 -2.49
CA LEU A 332 -9.43 -3.32 -1.13
C LEU A 332 -10.40 -4.17 -0.31
N SER A 333 -9.94 -4.70 0.83
CA SER A 333 -10.82 -5.46 1.72
C SER A 333 -12.05 -4.62 2.08
N ILE A 334 -13.21 -5.24 2.31
CA ILE A 334 -14.44 -4.54 2.72
C ILE A 334 -14.18 -3.57 3.88
N ARG A 335 -13.23 -3.88 4.78
CA ARG A 335 -12.77 -2.95 5.83
C ARG A 335 -12.02 -1.73 5.30
N GLN A 336 -11.10 -1.89 4.35
CA GLN A 336 -10.40 -0.76 3.70
C GLN A 336 -11.40 0.12 2.93
N ILE A 337 -12.37 -0.48 2.25
CA ILE A 337 -13.47 0.23 1.57
C ILE A 337 -14.34 0.99 2.59
N ALA A 338 -14.69 0.35 3.71
CA ALA A 338 -15.54 0.93 4.75
C ALA A 338 -14.89 2.12 5.48
N THR A 339 -13.55 2.26 5.46
CA THR A 339 -12.89 3.41 6.11
C THR A 339 -13.17 4.76 5.44
N ARG A 340 -13.59 4.78 4.17
CA ARG A 340 -13.78 6.03 3.42
C ARG A 340 -15.22 6.15 2.88
N PRO A 341 -16.04 7.05 3.45
CA PRO A 341 -17.44 7.20 3.05
C PRO A 341 -17.61 7.75 1.63
N LEU A 342 -16.60 8.41 1.06
CA LEU A 342 -16.61 8.82 -0.34
C LEU A 342 -16.75 7.63 -1.31
N PHE A 343 -15.98 6.55 -1.12
CA PHE A 343 -16.02 5.40 -2.02
C PHE A 343 -17.43 4.79 -2.08
N ALA A 344 -18.04 4.56 -0.93
CA ALA A 344 -19.40 4.01 -0.83
C ALA A 344 -20.43 4.93 -1.51
N ARG A 345 -20.32 6.26 -1.33
CA ARG A 345 -21.21 7.23 -1.98
C ARG A 345 -21.05 7.21 -3.50
N VAL A 346 -19.83 7.09 -4.01
CA VAL A 346 -19.57 7.02 -5.46
C VAL A 346 -20.06 5.70 -6.04
N SER A 347 -19.81 4.57 -5.38
CA SER A 347 -20.33 3.26 -5.80
C SER A 347 -21.86 3.28 -5.91
N ALA A 348 -22.54 3.80 -4.88
CA ALA A 348 -23.99 3.94 -4.91
C ALA A 348 -24.48 4.87 -6.03
N LEU A 349 -23.74 5.94 -6.32
CA LEU A 349 -24.06 6.85 -7.42
C LEU A 349 -23.89 6.16 -8.78
N VAL A 350 -22.85 5.35 -8.98
CA VAL A 350 -22.66 4.55 -10.20
C VAL A 350 -23.84 3.61 -10.41
N ASP A 351 -24.29 2.92 -9.37
CA ASP A 351 -25.43 2.01 -9.47
C ASP A 351 -26.75 2.73 -9.75
N ALA A 352 -26.88 4.01 -9.38
CA ALA A 352 -28.07 4.82 -9.58
C ALA A 352 -28.03 5.72 -10.83
N ALA A 353 -26.89 5.81 -11.54
CA ALA A 353 -26.63 6.85 -12.55
C ALA A 353 -27.49 6.78 -13.82
N GLY A 354 -28.19 5.65 -14.07
CA GLY A 354 -29.10 5.52 -15.22
C GLY A 354 -28.43 5.67 -16.60
N LEU A 355 -27.11 5.46 -16.68
CA LEU A 355 -26.33 5.48 -17.92
C LEU A 355 -26.34 4.10 -18.62
N PRO A 356 -25.91 4.01 -19.88
CA PRO A 356 -25.78 2.72 -20.57
C PRO A 356 -24.86 1.75 -19.81
N ASP A 357 -25.22 0.45 -19.77
CA ASP A 357 -24.50 -0.58 -19.01
C ASP A 357 -22.99 -0.60 -19.28
N ARG A 358 -22.59 -0.37 -20.54
CA ARG A 358 -21.17 -0.32 -20.91
C ARG A 358 -20.40 0.80 -20.20
N GLU A 359 -21.02 1.96 -20.00
CA GLU A 359 -20.36 3.08 -19.30
C GLU A 359 -20.34 2.86 -17.78
N LEU A 360 -21.41 2.23 -17.24
CA LEU A 360 -21.47 1.85 -15.83
C LEU A 360 -20.45 0.76 -15.49
N GLU A 361 -20.31 -0.24 -16.34
CA GLU A 361 -19.32 -1.31 -16.17
C GLU A 361 -17.89 -0.75 -16.16
N ALA A 362 -17.58 0.18 -17.07
CA ALA A 362 -16.28 0.86 -17.05
C ALA A 362 -16.04 1.66 -15.75
N CYS A 363 -17.09 2.23 -15.14
CA CYS A 363 -16.97 2.90 -13.85
C CYS A 363 -16.78 1.91 -12.69
N ARG A 364 -17.44 0.75 -12.73
CA ARG A 364 -17.24 -0.34 -11.75
C ARG A 364 -15.85 -0.92 -11.85
N ASP A 365 -15.37 -1.16 -13.07
CA ASP A 365 -14.00 -1.59 -13.36
C ASP A 365 -13.01 -0.56 -12.80
N ALA A 366 -13.27 0.74 -12.97
CA ALA A 366 -12.41 1.78 -12.43
C ALA A 366 -12.38 1.83 -10.89
N LEU A 367 -13.48 1.48 -10.22
CA LEU A 367 -13.55 1.35 -8.76
C LEU A 367 -12.84 0.09 -8.24
N ALA A 368 -12.77 -0.97 -9.05
CA ALA A 368 -12.12 -2.23 -8.71
C ALA A 368 -10.63 -2.26 -9.11
N ALA A 369 -10.24 -1.51 -10.14
CA ALA A 369 -8.88 -1.46 -10.65
C ALA A 369 -7.91 -0.89 -9.60
N PRO A 370 -6.68 -1.40 -9.48
CA PRO A 370 -5.69 -0.86 -8.57
C PRO A 370 -5.25 0.57 -8.97
N VAL A 371 -4.60 1.25 -8.03
CA VAL A 371 -3.84 2.48 -8.30
C VAL A 371 -2.49 2.07 -8.89
N THR A 372 -2.12 2.61 -10.03
CA THR A 372 -0.88 2.26 -10.73
C THR A 372 0.24 3.26 -10.38
N LEU A 373 1.28 2.75 -9.73
CA LEU A 373 2.53 3.48 -9.47
C LEU A 373 3.61 3.09 -10.49
N LEU A 374 4.16 4.09 -11.18
CA LEU A 374 5.38 3.95 -11.96
C LEU A 374 6.61 4.28 -11.11
N VAL A 375 7.54 3.34 -10.99
CA VAL A 375 8.83 3.53 -10.34
C VAL A 375 9.90 3.71 -11.41
N VAL A 376 10.48 4.90 -11.48
CA VAL A 376 11.50 5.25 -12.47
C VAL A 376 12.89 5.13 -11.83
N GLN A 377 13.71 4.24 -12.40
CA GLN A 377 15.09 3.96 -12.03
C GLN A 377 15.29 3.54 -10.57
N GLY A 378 14.27 2.90 -9.97
CA GLY A 378 14.23 2.53 -8.56
C GLY A 378 13.98 1.04 -8.31
N PRO A 379 14.27 0.57 -7.08
CA PRO A 379 13.99 -0.82 -6.70
C PRO A 379 12.48 -1.10 -6.68
N SER A 380 12.11 -2.35 -6.96
CA SER A 380 10.74 -2.81 -6.81
C SER A 380 10.33 -2.79 -5.34
N PRO A 381 9.30 -2.01 -4.95
CA PRO A 381 8.76 -2.00 -3.60
C PRO A 381 8.00 -3.29 -3.30
N ALA A 382 7.83 -3.62 -2.01
CA ALA A 382 6.97 -4.71 -1.59
C ALA A 382 5.52 -4.47 -2.06
N PRO A 383 4.78 -5.52 -2.47
CA PRO A 383 3.41 -5.38 -2.94
C PRO A 383 2.49 -4.92 -1.81
N MET A 384 1.59 -4.00 -2.11
CA MET A 384 0.60 -3.49 -1.16
C MET A 384 -0.83 -3.57 -1.72
N PRO A 385 -1.85 -3.77 -0.86
CA PRO A 385 -3.24 -3.86 -1.31
C PRO A 385 -3.69 -2.61 -2.08
N GLY A 386 -4.40 -2.81 -3.19
CA GLY A 386 -4.95 -1.72 -4.00
C GLY A 386 -3.92 -0.92 -4.81
N VAL A 387 -2.65 -1.31 -4.83
CA VAL A 387 -1.59 -0.64 -5.62
C VAL A 387 -0.90 -1.65 -6.53
N GLN A 388 -0.82 -1.32 -7.82
CA GLN A 388 -0.03 -2.04 -8.82
C GLN A 388 1.25 -1.25 -9.09
N THR A 389 2.39 -1.92 -9.10
CA THR A 389 3.67 -1.27 -9.41
C THR A 389 4.17 -1.65 -10.80
N VAL A 390 4.62 -0.64 -11.55
CA VAL A 390 5.27 -0.77 -12.85
C VAL A 390 6.68 -0.20 -12.75
N LEU A 391 7.68 -0.91 -13.28
CA LEU A 391 9.09 -0.49 -13.23
C LEU A 391 9.52 0.07 -14.57
N CYS A 392 10.30 1.15 -14.54
CA CYS A 392 10.90 1.77 -15.71
C CYS A 392 12.38 2.06 -15.45
N ASP A 393 13.26 1.52 -16.29
CA ASP A 393 14.71 1.73 -16.17
C ASP A 393 15.20 2.96 -16.97
N GLU A 394 14.33 3.59 -17.74
CA GLU A 394 14.64 4.76 -18.57
C GLU A 394 14.79 6.03 -17.74
N ALA A 395 15.52 7.02 -18.27
CA ALA A 395 15.71 8.30 -17.58
C ALA A 395 14.40 9.10 -17.52
N ALA A 396 14.14 9.72 -16.37
CA ALA A 396 13.01 10.64 -16.19
C ALA A 396 13.23 11.95 -16.98
N ASP A 397 12.89 11.97 -18.27
CA ASP A 397 12.96 13.12 -19.16
C ASP A 397 11.65 13.40 -19.93
N ALA A 398 11.59 14.53 -20.64
CA ALA A 398 10.35 14.97 -21.31
C ALA A 398 9.76 13.93 -22.29
N ALA A 399 10.59 13.05 -22.88
CA ALA A 399 10.11 12.00 -23.78
C ALA A 399 9.35 10.93 -22.99
N LEU A 400 9.96 10.42 -21.90
CA LEU A 400 9.29 9.46 -21.02
C LEU A 400 8.02 10.07 -20.41
N GLY A 401 8.05 11.35 -20.01
CA GLY A 401 6.87 12.03 -19.48
C GLY A 401 5.69 12.06 -20.47
N THR A 402 5.98 12.25 -21.77
CA THR A 402 4.96 12.23 -22.82
C THR A 402 4.39 10.83 -23.04
N GLU A 403 5.22 9.79 -22.97
CA GLU A 403 4.75 8.39 -23.04
C GLU A 403 3.88 8.00 -21.84
N VAL A 404 4.26 8.43 -20.63
CA VAL A 404 3.52 8.15 -19.39
C VAL A 404 2.20 8.92 -19.34
N ARG A 405 2.12 10.08 -19.99
CA ARG A 405 0.87 10.83 -20.15
C ARG A 405 -0.17 10.07 -21.00
N ASP A 406 0.28 9.30 -21.98
CA ASP A 406 -0.61 8.53 -22.85
C ASP A 406 -1.17 7.31 -22.12
N ARG A 407 -2.42 7.41 -21.65
CA ARG A 407 -3.13 6.34 -20.93
C ARG A 407 -3.38 5.08 -21.78
N GLN A 408 -3.29 5.18 -23.10
CA GLN A 408 -3.41 4.04 -24.03
C GLN A 408 -2.05 3.57 -24.56
N GLY A 409 -0.97 4.22 -24.12
CA GLY A 409 0.39 3.93 -24.53
C GLY A 409 0.97 2.71 -23.84
N ARG A 410 2.30 2.53 -24.01
CA ARG A 410 3.08 1.40 -23.48
C ARG A 410 2.84 1.11 -22.00
N TRP A 411 2.66 2.16 -21.20
CA TRP A 411 2.58 2.08 -19.74
C TRP A 411 1.14 1.95 -19.22
N GLY A 412 0.13 2.07 -20.09
CA GLY A 412 -1.27 2.11 -19.69
C GLY A 412 -1.60 3.33 -18.81
N SER A 413 -2.64 3.21 -17.98
CA SER A 413 -3.05 4.28 -17.07
C SER A 413 -2.16 4.33 -15.83
N ILE A 414 -1.25 5.28 -15.79
CA ILE A 414 -0.42 5.62 -14.62
C ILE A 414 -1.11 6.70 -13.79
N ASP A 415 -1.26 6.48 -12.48
CA ASP A 415 -1.82 7.45 -11.54
C ASP A 415 -0.75 8.22 -10.78
N ALA A 416 0.35 7.55 -10.47
CA ALA A 416 1.43 8.14 -9.70
C ALA A 416 2.81 7.74 -10.22
N VAL A 417 3.80 8.60 -10.00
CA VAL A 417 5.19 8.41 -10.44
C VAL A 417 6.13 8.74 -9.28
N VAL A 418 7.08 7.85 -9.02
CA VAL A 418 8.20 8.08 -8.11
C VAL A 418 9.52 7.86 -8.84
N CYS A 419 10.43 8.82 -8.72
CA CYS A 419 11.75 8.76 -9.33
C CYS A 419 12.81 8.52 -8.27
N ALA A 420 13.63 7.48 -8.42
CA ALA A 420 14.74 7.23 -7.50
C ALA A 420 15.90 8.24 -7.68
N LEU A 421 16.01 8.81 -8.88
CA LEU A 421 16.93 9.89 -9.22
C LEU A 421 16.14 11.16 -9.53
N ALA A 422 16.74 12.33 -9.25
CA ALA A 422 16.10 13.61 -9.55
C ALA A 422 15.75 13.69 -11.05
N PRO A 423 14.50 14.04 -11.41
CA PRO A 423 14.04 14.07 -12.78
C PRO A 423 14.76 15.17 -13.57
N ARG A 424 14.98 14.94 -14.87
CA ARG A 424 15.55 15.95 -15.78
C ARG A 424 14.53 17.04 -16.07
N SER A 425 15.02 18.20 -16.51
CA SER A 425 14.18 19.34 -16.88
C SER A 425 13.11 18.94 -17.92
N GLY A 426 11.86 19.32 -17.68
CA GLY A 426 10.74 19.05 -18.58
C GLY A 426 10.04 17.69 -18.39
N PHE A 427 10.53 16.80 -17.51
CA PHE A 427 9.81 15.55 -17.21
C PHE A 427 8.44 15.80 -16.57
N VAL A 428 8.42 16.57 -15.48
CA VAL A 428 7.21 16.87 -14.72
C VAL A 428 6.21 17.66 -15.56
N ASP A 429 6.70 18.63 -16.36
CA ASP A 429 5.86 19.43 -17.27
C ASP A 429 5.24 18.58 -18.40
N ALA A 430 5.89 17.46 -18.75
CA ALA A 430 5.40 16.51 -19.75
C ALA A 430 4.38 15.50 -19.20
N LEU A 431 4.11 15.46 -17.89
CA LEU A 431 3.07 14.62 -17.30
C LEU A 431 1.70 15.32 -17.32
N SER A 432 0.63 14.58 -17.01
CA SER A 432 -0.71 15.15 -16.79
C SER A 432 -0.81 15.77 -15.39
N SER A 433 -1.59 16.84 -15.23
CA SER A 433 -1.88 17.43 -13.91
C SER A 433 -2.63 16.47 -12.97
N GLU A 434 -3.30 15.47 -13.53
CA GLU A 434 -3.98 14.41 -12.77
C GLU A 434 -3.02 13.36 -12.21
N GLN A 435 -1.81 13.26 -12.77
CA GLN A 435 -0.80 12.31 -12.32
C GLN A 435 -0.05 12.88 -11.12
N LEU A 436 0.05 12.08 -10.05
CA LEU A 436 0.80 12.44 -8.87
C LEU A 436 2.30 12.17 -9.10
N VAL A 437 3.13 13.19 -8.95
CA VAL A 437 4.59 13.02 -8.97
C VAL A 437 5.11 13.22 -7.56
N PHE A 438 5.72 12.19 -6.99
CA PHE A 438 6.34 12.31 -5.68
C PHE A 438 7.59 13.20 -5.75
N ARG A 439 7.78 14.03 -4.73
CA ARG A 439 8.96 14.88 -4.58
C ARG A 439 10.26 14.06 -4.52
N ASP A 440 11.35 14.70 -4.90
CA ASP A 440 12.68 14.10 -4.84
C ASP A 440 13.01 13.56 -3.44
N GLY A 441 13.57 12.34 -3.41
CA GLY A 441 14.02 11.69 -2.18
C GLY A 441 12.98 10.80 -1.49
N VAL A 442 11.74 10.73 -1.98
CA VAL A 442 10.75 9.75 -1.51
C VAL A 442 11.13 8.37 -2.03
N ALA A 443 11.21 7.39 -1.13
CA ALA A 443 11.52 6.00 -1.51
C ALA A 443 10.28 5.32 -2.14
N PRO A 444 10.47 4.39 -3.11
CA PRO A 444 9.34 3.64 -3.67
C PRO A 444 8.48 2.92 -2.63
N ALA A 445 9.07 2.41 -1.55
CA ALA A 445 8.33 1.77 -0.45
C ALA A 445 7.40 2.73 0.29
N GLU A 446 7.84 3.97 0.52
CA GLU A 446 7.04 5.04 1.14
C GLU A 446 5.90 5.48 0.21
N ALA A 447 6.19 5.60 -1.09
CA ALA A 447 5.20 5.94 -2.11
C ALA A 447 4.07 4.90 -2.19
N VAL A 448 4.40 3.61 -2.26
CA VAL A 448 3.40 2.53 -2.30
C VAL A 448 2.54 2.50 -1.04
N THR A 449 3.15 2.66 0.14
CA THR A 449 2.42 2.70 1.42
C THR A 449 1.41 3.85 1.45
N THR A 450 1.85 5.04 1.02
CA THR A 450 1.01 6.24 0.93
C THR A 450 -0.17 6.03 -0.05
N LEU A 451 0.10 5.44 -1.21
CA LEU A 451 -0.95 5.17 -2.20
C LEU A 451 -1.94 4.11 -1.72
N SER A 452 -1.50 3.05 -1.06
CA SER A 452 -2.37 2.00 -0.52
C SER A 452 -3.35 2.57 0.51
N ALA A 453 -2.87 3.44 1.40
CA ALA A 453 -3.70 4.14 2.38
C ALA A 453 -4.75 5.07 1.75
N ARG A 454 -4.42 5.66 0.59
CA ARG A 454 -5.26 6.63 -0.14
C ARG A 454 -6.11 6.00 -1.24
N ALA A 455 -5.88 4.73 -1.58
CA ALA A 455 -6.50 4.04 -2.70
C ALA A 455 -8.03 4.19 -2.75
N PRO A 456 -8.82 4.03 -1.66
CA PRO A 456 -10.27 4.20 -1.74
C PRO A 456 -10.71 5.59 -2.26
N VAL A 457 -9.96 6.65 -1.93
CA VAL A 457 -10.28 8.01 -2.38
C VAL A 457 -9.84 8.22 -3.83
N LEU A 458 -8.65 7.73 -4.20
CA LEU A 458 -8.13 7.82 -5.57
C LEU A 458 -9.03 7.09 -6.57
N LEU A 459 -9.50 5.89 -6.22
CA LEU A 459 -10.42 5.11 -7.06
C LEU A 459 -11.79 5.77 -7.18
N ALA A 460 -12.32 6.31 -6.07
CA ALA A 460 -13.57 7.07 -6.10
C ALA A 460 -13.47 8.34 -6.96
N ARG A 461 -12.33 9.05 -6.89
CA ARG A 461 -12.03 10.23 -7.73
C ARG A 461 -11.99 9.86 -9.21
N ARG A 462 -11.25 8.79 -9.57
CA ARG A 462 -11.19 8.26 -10.94
C ARG A 462 -12.58 7.92 -11.47
N ALA A 463 -13.38 7.20 -10.69
CA ALA A 463 -14.73 6.82 -11.08
C ALA A 463 -15.65 8.03 -11.23
N LEU A 464 -15.56 9.03 -10.35
CA LEU A 464 -16.30 10.29 -10.50
C LEU A 464 -15.93 11.04 -11.79
N ASP A 465 -14.64 11.08 -12.14
CA ASP A 465 -14.18 11.74 -13.37
C ASP A 465 -14.72 11.02 -14.62
N MET A 466 -14.68 9.69 -14.62
CA MET A 466 -15.27 8.87 -15.69
C MET A 466 -16.79 9.02 -15.78
N LEU A 467 -17.48 9.02 -14.64
CA LEU A 467 -18.92 9.20 -14.57
C LEU A 467 -19.32 10.59 -15.06
N SER A 468 -18.57 11.63 -14.67
CA SER A 468 -18.77 13.01 -15.12
C SER A 468 -18.62 13.12 -16.63
N ALA A 469 -17.57 12.53 -17.20
CA ALA A 469 -17.33 12.56 -18.65
C ALA A 469 -18.46 11.84 -19.41
N SER A 470 -18.92 10.71 -18.89
CA SER A 470 -20.01 9.92 -19.48
C SER A 470 -21.35 10.66 -19.40
N ALA A 471 -21.68 11.22 -18.25
CA ALA A 471 -22.87 12.05 -18.04
C ALA A 471 -22.89 13.30 -18.95
N SER A 472 -21.73 13.94 -19.15
CA SER A 472 -21.60 15.07 -20.09
C SER A 472 -21.85 14.66 -21.54
N ARG A 473 -21.31 13.52 -21.99
CA ARG A 473 -21.57 13.00 -23.35
C ARG A 473 -23.03 12.61 -23.55
N ALA A 474 -23.64 12.01 -22.54
CA ALA A 474 -25.05 11.58 -22.57
C ALA A 474 -26.04 12.74 -22.35
N GLY A 475 -25.58 13.91 -21.89
CA GLY A 475 -26.43 15.08 -21.62
C GLY A 475 -27.32 14.92 -20.39
N VAL A 476 -26.92 14.12 -19.39
CA VAL A 476 -27.72 13.83 -18.19
C VAL A 476 -27.45 14.89 -17.11
N THR A 477 -28.11 16.04 -17.22
CA THR A 477 -27.92 17.19 -16.30
C THR A 477 -28.16 16.89 -14.82
N PRO A 478 -29.17 16.09 -14.40
CA PRO A 478 -29.36 15.76 -12.99
C PRO A 478 -28.15 15.03 -12.38
N LEU A 479 -27.58 14.08 -13.12
CA LEU A 479 -26.41 13.33 -12.68
C LEU A 479 -25.17 14.22 -12.55
N LEU A 480 -24.95 15.15 -13.50
CA LEU A 480 -23.88 16.14 -13.40
C LEU A 480 -24.01 17.01 -12.14
N TRP A 481 -25.22 17.43 -11.80
CA TRP A 481 -25.46 18.18 -10.56
C TRP A 481 -25.18 17.33 -9.31
N GLU A 482 -25.55 16.05 -9.30
CA GLU A 482 -25.23 15.16 -8.19
C GLU A 482 -23.72 14.93 -8.02
N ILE A 483 -22.99 14.80 -9.14
CA ILE A 483 -21.54 14.71 -9.16
C ILE A 483 -20.90 15.98 -8.61
N ASP A 484 -21.33 17.16 -9.07
CA ASP A 484 -20.80 18.45 -8.59
C ASP A 484 -21.13 18.68 -7.11
N ARG A 485 -22.33 18.29 -6.67
CA ARG A 485 -22.70 18.30 -5.26
C ARG A 485 -21.79 17.39 -4.46
N LEU A 486 -21.52 16.17 -4.93
CA LEU A 486 -20.66 15.22 -4.24
C LEU A 486 -19.20 15.73 -4.20
N ARG A 487 -18.68 16.30 -5.28
CA ARG A 487 -17.33 16.92 -5.32
C ARG A 487 -17.21 18.08 -4.33
N SER A 488 -18.21 18.96 -4.27
CA SER A 488 -18.19 20.13 -3.38
C SER A 488 -18.41 19.80 -1.89
N HIS A 489 -19.15 18.74 -1.58
CA HIS A 489 -19.50 18.38 -0.19
C HIS A 489 -18.65 17.24 0.39
N SER A 490 -17.74 16.65 -0.39
CA SER A 490 -16.87 15.56 0.08
C SER A 490 -15.54 16.12 0.55
N PHE A 491 -15.43 16.24 1.87
CA PHE A 491 -14.23 16.76 2.51
C PHE A 491 -13.00 15.87 2.23
N GLU A 492 -13.19 14.57 2.00
CA GLU A 492 -12.12 13.64 1.64
C GLU A 492 -11.38 14.03 0.35
N LEU A 493 -12.05 14.72 -0.58
CA LEU A 493 -11.40 15.24 -1.80
C LEU A 493 -10.54 16.47 -1.50
N VAL A 494 -10.93 17.27 -0.50
CA VAL A 494 -10.14 18.43 -0.05
C VAL A 494 -8.88 17.95 0.68
N GLU A 495 -9.00 16.93 1.53
CA GLU A 495 -7.86 16.28 2.18
C GLU A 495 -6.90 15.70 1.13
N ASP A 496 -7.42 14.95 0.17
CA ASP A 496 -6.63 14.30 -0.88
C ASP A 496 -5.89 15.31 -1.77
N ALA A 497 -6.50 16.45 -2.08
CA ALA A 497 -5.84 17.53 -2.81
C ALA A 497 -4.64 18.13 -2.03
N LEU A 498 -4.77 18.32 -0.71
CA LEU A 498 -3.67 18.78 0.14
C LEU A 498 -2.57 17.71 0.28
N LEU A 499 -2.95 16.42 0.32
CA LEU A 499 -2.00 15.31 0.33
C LEU A 499 -1.24 15.20 -1.00
N ASP A 500 -1.89 15.49 -2.13
CA ASP A 500 -1.23 15.63 -3.42
C ASP A 500 -0.24 16.80 -3.43
N GLU A 501 -0.60 17.96 -2.88
CA GLU A 501 0.33 19.09 -2.69
C GLU A 501 1.53 18.70 -1.79
N TYR A 502 1.29 17.95 -0.72
CA TYR A 502 2.33 17.49 0.22
C TYR A 502 3.28 16.49 -0.43
N ALA A 503 2.74 15.49 -1.13
CA ALA A 503 3.51 14.47 -1.83
C ALA A 503 4.37 15.07 -2.96
N ARG A 504 3.89 16.12 -3.66
CA ARG A 504 4.68 16.90 -4.63
C ARG A 504 5.73 17.82 -3.99
N GLY A 505 5.65 18.06 -2.68
CA GLY A 505 6.51 19.03 -1.99
C GLY A 505 6.12 20.50 -2.22
N THR A 506 4.90 20.76 -2.68
CA THR A 506 4.39 22.12 -2.96
C THR A 506 3.43 22.63 -1.90
N ALA A 507 3.05 21.79 -0.92
CA ALA A 507 2.18 22.20 0.18
C ALA A 507 2.78 23.34 1.01
N HIS A 508 1.91 24.15 1.60
CA HIS A 508 2.33 25.16 2.58
C HIS A 508 3.08 24.50 3.74
N SER A 509 4.11 25.16 4.28
CA SER A 509 4.98 24.65 5.35
C SER A 509 4.27 24.29 6.67
N ILE A 510 2.97 24.55 6.77
CA ILE A 510 2.14 24.19 7.92
C ILE A 510 1.63 22.75 7.83
N VAL A 511 1.65 22.17 6.62
CA VAL A 511 1.35 20.76 6.36
C VAL A 511 2.65 19.98 6.51
N ASP A 512 3.04 19.73 7.75
CA ASP A 512 4.13 18.82 8.11
C ASP A 512 3.66 17.35 8.11
N ALA A 513 4.52 16.43 8.56
CA ALA A 513 4.20 15.00 8.60
C ALA A 513 3.00 14.70 9.50
N ASP A 514 2.90 15.35 10.66
CA ASP A 514 1.78 15.17 11.60
C ASP A 514 0.46 15.70 11.00
N ALA A 515 0.52 16.85 10.33
CA ALA A 515 -0.61 17.39 9.58
C ALA A 515 -1.03 16.46 8.43
N ALA A 516 -0.08 15.87 7.70
CA ALA A 516 -0.37 14.90 6.66
C ALA A 516 -1.02 13.62 7.23
N LEU A 517 -0.56 13.12 8.38
CA LEU A 517 -1.22 12.02 9.11
C LEU A 517 -2.67 12.38 9.45
N LEU A 518 -2.92 13.57 9.98
CA LEU A 518 -4.26 14.04 10.31
C LEU A 518 -5.18 14.10 9.09
N LEU A 519 -4.68 14.57 7.94
CA LEU A 519 -5.39 14.54 6.65
C LEU A 519 -5.59 13.10 6.11
N GLY A 520 -4.97 12.11 6.75
CA GLY A 520 -5.16 10.69 6.47
C GLY A 520 -4.19 10.13 5.45
N ALA A 521 -2.96 10.65 5.40
CA ALA A 521 -1.87 10.13 4.56
C ALA A 521 -1.61 8.62 4.77
N ALA A 522 -1.82 8.14 6.00
CA ALA A 522 -1.65 6.74 6.39
C ALA A 522 -2.99 6.00 6.62
N GLY A 523 -4.12 6.59 6.22
CA GLY A 523 -5.43 5.93 6.23
C GLY A 523 -6.52 6.71 6.96
N GLY A 524 -7.66 6.05 7.17
CA GLY A 524 -8.86 6.64 7.77
C GLY A 524 -9.00 6.46 9.28
N ASP A 525 -8.14 5.66 9.91
CA ASP A 525 -8.23 5.31 11.33
C ASP A 525 -7.92 6.51 12.25
N PRO A 526 -8.81 6.85 13.21
CA PRO A 526 -8.59 7.95 14.15
C PRO A 526 -7.25 7.94 14.89
N ARG A 527 -6.77 6.77 15.32
CA ARG A 527 -5.51 6.63 16.08
C ARG A 527 -4.32 6.97 15.19
N VAL A 528 -4.31 6.42 13.97
CA VAL A 528 -3.27 6.71 12.97
C VAL A 528 -3.25 8.19 12.59
N ARG A 529 -4.43 8.79 12.40
CA ARG A 529 -4.56 10.21 12.04
C ARG A 529 -4.05 11.15 13.13
N LEU A 530 -4.16 10.74 14.39
CA LEU A 530 -3.70 11.52 15.54
C LEU A 530 -2.27 11.17 15.96
N GLY A 531 -1.59 10.26 15.25
CA GLY A 531 -0.24 9.80 15.61
C GLY A 531 -0.19 9.01 16.92
N LEU A 532 -1.29 8.36 17.29
CA LEU A 532 -1.39 7.53 18.48
C LEU A 532 -0.95 6.09 18.20
N LEU A 533 -0.62 5.38 19.27
CA LEU A 533 -0.36 3.94 19.21
C LEU A 533 -1.65 3.17 18.86
N PRO A 534 -1.54 1.99 18.20
CA PRO A 534 -2.70 1.19 17.81
C PRO A 534 -3.58 0.74 18.99
N ASP A 535 -3.00 0.57 20.17
CA ASP A 535 -3.66 0.14 21.41
C ASP A 535 -4.28 1.29 22.22
N ALA A 536 -4.19 2.53 21.72
CA ALA A 536 -4.76 3.68 22.40
C ALA A 536 -6.27 3.51 22.63
N ASP A 537 -6.74 3.79 23.84
CA ASP A 537 -8.16 3.71 24.19
C ASP A 537 -8.95 4.90 23.61
N ASP A 538 -10.28 4.80 23.64
CA ASP A 538 -11.15 5.82 23.04
C ASP A 538 -11.08 7.17 23.80
N GLU A 539 -10.70 7.17 25.08
CA GLU A 539 -10.50 8.39 25.87
C GLU A 539 -9.23 9.13 25.41
N GLN A 540 -8.15 8.40 25.17
CA GLN A 540 -6.92 8.92 24.59
C GLN A 540 -7.14 9.47 23.18
N VAL A 541 -7.92 8.78 22.34
CA VAL A 541 -8.30 9.26 21.00
C VAL A 541 -9.11 10.54 21.10
N HIS A 542 -10.12 10.60 21.99
CA HIS A 542 -10.94 11.79 22.19
C HIS A 542 -10.12 12.99 22.67
N ALA A 543 -9.25 12.80 23.66
CA ALA A 543 -8.38 13.85 24.19
C ALA A 543 -7.40 14.38 23.12
N ALA A 544 -6.80 13.49 22.33
CA ALA A 544 -5.89 13.86 21.23
C ALA A 544 -6.63 14.60 20.11
N ALA A 545 -7.85 14.17 19.76
CA ALA A 545 -8.69 14.86 18.78
C ALA A 545 -9.06 16.27 19.24
N ALA A 546 -9.46 16.44 20.50
CA ALA A 546 -9.76 17.75 21.08
C ALA A 546 -8.53 18.69 21.08
N ALA A 547 -7.36 18.16 21.46
CA ALA A 547 -6.11 18.91 21.42
C ALA A 547 -5.71 19.32 19.98
N ALA A 548 -5.97 18.46 18.99
CA ALA A 548 -5.73 18.76 17.58
C ALA A 548 -6.68 19.87 17.07
N VAL A 549 -7.97 19.84 17.44
CA VAL A 549 -8.93 20.91 17.12
C VAL A 549 -8.45 22.24 17.68
N GLU A 550 -8.07 22.28 18.96
CA GLU A 550 -7.61 23.51 19.61
C GLU A 550 -6.32 24.06 18.96
N ARG A 551 -5.38 23.16 18.62
CA ARG A 551 -4.14 23.51 17.91
C ARG A 551 -4.44 24.23 16.60
N TRP A 552 -5.34 23.68 15.78
CA TRP A 552 -5.64 24.23 14.45
C TRP A 552 -6.53 25.47 14.52
N GLN A 553 -7.42 25.59 15.51
CA GLN A 553 -8.14 26.84 15.80
C GLN A 553 -7.17 27.97 16.18
N ARG A 554 -6.17 27.67 17.03
CA ARG A 554 -5.11 28.64 17.37
C ARG A 554 -4.27 29.01 16.16
N ALA A 555 -4.01 28.07 15.24
CA ALA A 555 -3.31 28.37 14.00
C ALA A 555 -4.14 29.28 13.08
N ALA A 556 -5.45 29.03 12.96
CA ALA A 556 -6.37 29.84 12.14
C ALA A 556 -6.48 31.29 12.62
N ALA A 557 -6.38 31.50 13.93
CA ALA A 557 -6.43 32.84 14.53
C ALA A 557 -5.14 33.66 14.32
N ARG A 558 -4.04 33.07 13.78
CA ARG A 558 -2.77 33.79 13.58
C ARG A 558 -2.86 34.71 12.35
N PRO A 559 -2.64 36.03 12.51
CA PRO A 559 -2.55 36.92 11.36
C PRO A 559 -1.29 36.64 10.55
N GLY A 560 -1.37 36.79 9.22
CA GLY A 560 -0.23 36.64 8.30
C GLY A 560 -0.14 35.30 7.56
N LEU A 561 -1.12 34.40 7.72
CA LEU A 561 -1.26 33.24 6.85
C LEU A 561 -1.71 33.70 5.45
N GLY A 562 -0.94 33.34 4.42
CA GLY A 562 -1.36 33.53 3.03
C GLY A 562 -2.53 32.60 2.67
N GLY A 563 -3.16 32.82 1.51
CA GLY A 563 -4.36 32.05 1.11
C GLY A 563 -4.18 30.52 1.08
N SER A 564 -3.00 30.02 0.68
CA SER A 564 -2.68 28.57 0.73
C SER A 564 -2.61 28.05 2.18
N GLY A 565 -1.97 28.81 3.08
CA GLY A 565 -1.90 28.46 4.50
C GLY A 565 -3.28 28.47 5.16
N GLN A 566 -4.14 29.44 4.82
CA GLN A 566 -5.50 29.51 5.33
C GLN A 566 -6.34 28.30 4.92
N ARG A 567 -6.32 27.92 3.63
CA ARG A 567 -7.00 26.71 3.14
C ARG A 567 -6.52 25.44 3.85
N ALA A 568 -5.21 25.31 4.06
CA ALA A 568 -4.63 24.14 4.73
C ALA A 568 -5.10 24.05 6.20
N VAL A 569 -5.09 25.16 6.93
CA VAL A 569 -5.56 25.20 8.32
C VAL A 569 -7.04 24.89 8.44
N GLU A 570 -7.88 25.43 7.55
CA GLU A 570 -9.32 25.14 7.54
C GLU A 570 -9.59 23.65 7.33
N ALA A 571 -8.85 23.02 6.41
CA ALA A 571 -8.93 21.58 6.22
C ALA A 571 -8.46 20.80 7.46
N LEU A 572 -7.31 21.14 8.03
CA LEU A 572 -6.79 20.45 9.22
C LEU A 572 -7.73 20.57 10.42
N GLN A 573 -8.30 21.75 10.64
CA GLN A 573 -9.31 21.98 11.67
C GLN A 573 -10.55 21.11 11.45
N ARG A 574 -11.05 21.04 10.22
CA ARG A 574 -12.23 20.24 9.88
C ARG A 574 -11.96 18.74 9.97
N SER A 575 -10.77 18.30 9.61
CA SER A 575 -10.33 16.90 9.76
C SER A 575 -10.27 16.50 11.23
N ALA A 576 -9.65 17.31 12.08
CA ALA A 576 -9.62 17.08 13.53
C ALA A 576 -11.02 17.05 14.16
N ALA A 577 -11.90 17.98 13.78
CA ALA A 577 -13.28 17.98 14.25
C ALA A 577 -14.06 16.74 13.79
N GLY A 578 -13.85 16.31 12.55
CA GLY A 578 -14.48 15.10 12.01
C GLY A 578 -14.06 13.81 12.73
N VAL A 579 -12.82 13.74 13.24
CA VAL A 579 -12.37 12.63 14.09
C VAL A 579 -13.10 12.69 15.44
N LEU A 580 -13.19 13.86 16.07
CA LEU A 580 -13.86 14.06 17.36
C LEU A 580 -15.37 13.71 17.33
N ASP A 581 -16.06 14.08 16.25
CA ASP A 581 -17.50 13.83 16.08
C ASP A 581 -17.82 12.33 15.92
N ARG A 582 -16.92 11.57 15.28
CA ARG A 582 -17.08 10.11 15.09
C ARG A 582 -16.97 9.34 16.40
N GLU A 583 -16.01 9.71 17.25
CA GLU A 583 -15.85 9.08 18.57
C GLU A 583 -17.05 9.35 19.49
N SER A 584 -17.54 10.59 19.48
CA SER A 584 -18.73 10.98 20.24
C SER A 584 -19.97 10.16 19.82
N SER A 585 -20.06 9.79 18.54
CA SER A 585 -21.14 8.96 18.00
C SER A 585 -20.98 7.46 18.26
N SER A 586 -19.74 6.98 18.43
CA SER A 586 -19.42 5.58 18.74
C SER A 586 -19.69 5.26 20.21
N SER A 587 -19.30 6.17 21.12
CA SER A 587 -19.50 6.02 22.57
C SER A 587 -20.99 5.90 22.95
N VAL A 588 -21.88 6.60 22.25
CA VAL A 588 -23.35 6.51 22.45
C VAL A 588 -23.92 5.14 22.02
N ARG A 589 -23.29 4.43 21.08
CA ARG A 589 -23.75 3.10 20.61
C ARG A 589 -23.29 1.94 21.48
N HIS A 590 -22.31 2.13 22.37
CA HIS A 590 -21.84 1.09 23.30
C HIS A 590 -22.50 1.19 24.69
N ALA A 591 -23.27 2.25 24.94
CA ALA A 591 -23.96 2.51 26.20
C ALA A 591 -25.47 2.15 26.19
N GLY A 592 -25.97 1.54 25.11
CA GLY A 592 -27.35 1.05 24.99
C GLY A 592 -27.38 -0.35 24.43
#